data_AF-A0A2E9ZH24-F1
#
_entry.id   AF-A0A2E9ZH24-F1
#
_cell.length_a   1.000
_cell.length_b   1.000
_cell.length_c   1.000
_cell.angle_alpha   90.00
_cell.angle_beta   90.00
_cell.angle_gamma   90.00
#
_symmetry.space_group_name_H-M   'P 1'
#
loop_
_entity.id
_entity.type
_entity.pdbx_description
1 polymer ?
#
loop_
_entity_poly.entity_id
_entity_poly.type
_entity_poly.pdbx_seq_one_letter_code
_entity_poly.pdbx_strand_id
1 'polypeptide(L)'
;MKFFRWQRTLAHTESTDGSILMRLVFRLLIFSLINSASAQAGFDVFESSITEIQTALERGETTSTELVVQYLARIQAYDKQGPALNSIIRINPAALELAASLDSEREASAARSLLHGIPIVVKDNYNTVSMPTTGGSVALANFRPTVNATQVDKLVAAGAIILAKTNLHEFAYGITTVSSLLGQTRNPYDIRRVPGGSSGGTGAAVAASFAAIGLGSDTCGSIRIPSAFNNLIGLRPSKGLSSIYGVMPLSHTQDVAGPLARSAEDLAIVLDIVKGYDPNDEATEVANAGDLPGFLDQLGSIDLNRLRIGKLSSYLERADSDVRGAIEAALEWYQQQGVEIVEVEIPELASLISGSGVIGHEFRVDLNQYLSAFMSQNVDSLADIVDLGLFHEAVRGVLTRSRGAKLNEERYQTALATRMALRQAIETVFADNDLDAIVYPPIGQTQVFIGESQPGNNCSIAANAGLPALSMPAGFSDDGLPIGMELLGKFFDDPRLLAIAYPYERALQTRQAPSTTPALEAGLAPATTRVSLSFRRAGVDLDGGFEFDVLTNRLSFEVALGAGNAASVYAVTLVIEDESGAELAGPVVLNMLGPDTSRASGSYFMSQRFRQAFNEERVYLKVFASGLPPAGAMQPLR
;
A
#
# COMPACT_ATOMS: atom_id res chain seq x y z
N MET A 1 27.42 -70.61 -34.61
CA MET A 1 28.00 -70.53 -33.24
C MET A 1 27.29 -69.37 -32.53
N LYS A 2 26.22 -69.61 -31.78
CA LYS A 2 26.17 -69.96 -30.34
C LYS A 2 26.52 -68.77 -29.39
N PHE A 3 25.48 -68.07 -28.88
CA PHE A 3 25.10 -67.85 -27.46
C PHE A 3 24.53 -66.44 -27.07
N PHE A 4 23.25 -66.44 -26.63
CA PHE A 4 22.51 -65.70 -25.55
C PHE A 4 22.74 -64.19 -25.28
N ARG A 5 21.76 -63.27 -25.14
CA ARG A 5 20.40 -63.15 -24.52
C ARG A 5 20.38 -62.74 -23.03
N TRP A 6 19.95 -61.47 -22.80
CA TRP A 6 19.08 -60.89 -21.74
C TRP A 6 19.53 -60.66 -20.27
N GLN A 7 19.41 -59.38 -19.83
CA GLN A 7 18.59 -58.82 -18.71
C GLN A 7 18.84 -57.28 -18.72
N ARG A 8 17.95 -56.33 -19.04
CA ARG A 8 16.60 -55.87 -18.62
C ARG A 8 16.52 -55.15 -17.25
N THR A 9 16.21 -53.85 -17.35
CA THR A 9 15.32 -53.01 -16.50
C THR A 9 15.85 -52.44 -15.17
N LEU A 10 16.03 -51.12 -15.11
CA LEU A 10 15.52 -50.15 -14.11
C LEU A 10 16.30 -48.82 -14.21
N ALA A 11 15.83 -47.88 -15.03
CA ALA A 11 16.23 -46.47 -14.93
C ALA A 11 15.20 -45.64 -15.72
N HIS A 12 14.16 -45.17 -15.01
CA HIS A 12 13.42 -43.93 -15.27
C HIS A 12 12.14 -43.96 -14.44
N THR A 13 12.17 -43.31 -13.26
CA THR A 13 11.03 -42.66 -12.57
C THR A 13 11.50 -42.09 -11.23
N GLU A 14 12.19 -40.95 -11.27
CA GLU A 14 12.33 -39.97 -10.17
C GLU A 14 12.40 -38.60 -10.87
N SER A 15 11.70 -37.52 -10.51
CA SER A 15 10.81 -37.23 -9.39
C SER A 15 9.97 -35.97 -9.70
N THR A 16 9.01 -36.04 -10.61
CA THR A 16 7.95 -35.01 -10.70
C THR A 16 6.98 -35.10 -9.51
N ASP A 17 6.77 -36.31 -8.99
CA ASP A 17 5.90 -36.57 -7.84
C ASP A 17 6.44 -36.03 -6.53
N GLY A 18 7.76 -35.93 -6.35
CA GLY A 18 8.37 -35.36 -5.14
C GLY A 18 8.02 -33.87 -4.97
N SER A 19 7.98 -33.10 -6.05
CA SER A 19 7.66 -31.66 -5.99
C SER A 19 6.17 -31.39 -5.77
N ILE A 20 5.30 -32.25 -6.32
CA ILE A 20 3.85 -32.16 -6.16
C ILE A 20 3.47 -32.62 -4.76
N LEU A 21 4.04 -33.74 -4.29
CA LEU A 21 3.84 -34.24 -2.94
C LEU A 21 4.37 -33.25 -1.89
N MET A 22 5.53 -32.62 -2.12
CA MET A 22 6.06 -31.60 -1.20
C MET A 22 5.20 -30.32 -1.20
N ARG A 23 4.63 -29.90 -2.35
CA ARG A 23 3.67 -28.78 -2.41
C ARG A 23 2.31 -29.14 -1.77
N LEU A 24 1.86 -30.38 -1.90
CA LEU A 24 0.62 -30.86 -1.31
C LEU A 24 0.78 -31.01 0.21
N VAL A 25 1.92 -31.55 0.66
CA VAL A 25 2.30 -31.67 2.07
C VAL A 25 2.52 -30.29 2.68
N PHE A 26 3.12 -29.33 1.98
CA PHE A 26 3.24 -27.95 2.46
C PHE A 26 1.89 -27.24 2.55
N ARG A 27 0.99 -27.44 1.57
CA ARG A 27 -0.39 -26.92 1.63
C ARG A 27 -1.22 -27.59 2.73
N LEU A 28 -1.07 -28.90 2.94
CA LEU A 28 -1.73 -29.66 4.00
C LEU A 28 -1.15 -29.33 5.39
N LEU A 29 0.15 -29.06 5.50
CA LEU A 29 0.79 -28.58 6.74
C LEU A 29 0.33 -27.17 7.08
N ILE A 30 0.25 -26.27 6.10
CA ILE A 30 -0.35 -24.94 6.30
C ILE A 30 -1.82 -25.10 6.73
N PHE A 31 -2.62 -25.93 6.05
CA PHE A 31 -4.02 -26.14 6.41
C PHE A 31 -4.21 -26.84 7.78
N SER A 32 -3.28 -27.71 8.17
CA SER A 32 -3.30 -28.42 9.45
C SER A 32 -2.80 -27.54 10.61
N LEU A 33 -1.78 -26.70 10.38
CA LEU A 33 -1.28 -25.74 11.38
C LEU A 33 -2.29 -24.60 11.60
N ILE A 34 -2.99 -24.16 10.56
CA ILE A 34 -4.09 -23.19 10.68
C ILE A 34 -5.24 -23.75 11.54
N ASN A 35 -5.55 -25.05 11.45
CA ASN A 35 -6.60 -25.67 12.27
C ASN A 35 -6.12 -26.05 13.70
N SER A 36 -4.84 -26.37 13.89
CA SER A 36 -4.29 -26.77 15.19
C SER A 36 -3.90 -25.60 16.11
N ALA A 37 -3.77 -24.38 15.57
CA ALA A 37 -3.56 -23.15 16.35
C ALA A 37 -4.88 -22.52 16.83
N SER A 38 -5.87 -23.36 17.20
CA SER A 38 -7.14 -22.92 17.80
C SER A 38 -7.05 -22.69 19.32
N ALA A 39 -5.84 -22.55 19.86
CA ALA A 39 -5.63 -21.80 21.09
C ALA A 39 -5.46 -20.35 20.66
N GLN A 40 -6.39 -19.48 21.07
CA GLN A 40 -6.30 -18.05 20.79
C GLN A 40 -4.93 -17.57 21.25
N ALA A 41 -4.05 -17.21 20.30
CA ALA A 41 -2.80 -16.57 20.63
C ALA A 41 -3.12 -15.36 21.52
N GLY A 42 -2.33 -15.14 22.57
CA GLY A 42 -2.54 -14.01 23.49
C GLY A 42 -2.38 -12.64 22.80
N PHE A 43 -1.94 -12.62 21.54
CA PHE A 43 -1.58 -11.46 20.75
C PHE A 43 -2.09 -11.57 19.31
N ASP A 44 -2.62 -10.46 18.77
CA ASP A 44 -3.05 -10.33 17.36
C ASP A 44 -2.13 -9.34 16.63
N VAL A 45 -1.67 -9.72 15.44
CA VAL A 45 -0.84 -8.84 14.57
C VAL A 45 -1.61 -7.70 13.91
N PHE A 46 -2.94 -7.74 13.90
CA PHE A 46 -3.77 -6.71 13.27
C PHE A 46 -3.56 -5.33 13.91
N GLU A 47 -3.07 -4.37 13.12
CA GLU A 47 -2.76 -3.00 13.53
C GLU A 47 -1.71 -2.83 14.64
N SER A 48 -1.06 -3.91 15.08
CA SER A 48 0.02 -3.86 16.07
C SER A 48 1.28 -3.17 15.50
N SER A 49 1.88 -2.30 16.31
CA SER A 49 3.17 -1.64 16.04
C SER A 49 4.35 -2.58 16.30
N ILE A 50 5.54 -2.24 15.77
CA ILE A 50 6.77 -3.01 16.01
C ILE A 50 7.10 -3.06 17.51
N THR A 51 6.91 -1.96 18.23
CA THR A 51 7.16 -1.87 19.69
C THR A 51 6.20 -2.76 20.49
N GLU A 52 4.92 -2.81 20.11
CA GLU A 52 3.94 -3.72 20.73
C GLU A 52 4.26 -5.18 20.45
N ILE A 53 4.65 -5.51 19.21
CA ILE A 53 5.07 -6.86 18.83
C ILE A 53 6.32 -7.28 19.63
N GLN A 54 7.34 -6.41 19.73
CA GLN A 54 8.54 -6.71 20.53
C GLN A 54 8.20 -6.94 22.00
N THR A 55 7.32 -6.12 22.57
CA THR A 55 6.86 -6.27 23.96
C THR A 55 6.18 -7.64 24.17
N ALA A 56 5.33 -8.06 23.23
CA ALA A 56 4.67 -9.37 23.29
C ALA A 56 5.67 -10.54 23.16
N LEU A 57 6.67 -10.42 22.29
CA LEU A 57 7.76 -11.40 22.16
C LEU A 57 8.61 -11.51 23.44
N GLU A 58 8.93 -10.38 24.07
CA GLU A 58 9.68 -10.34 25.33
C GLU A 58 8.92 -10.95 26.50
N ARG A 59 7.60 -10.81 26.52
CA ARG A 59 6.72 -11.39 27.55
C ARG A 59 6.35 -12.85 27.31
N GLY A 60 6.74 -13.41 26.16
CA GLY A 60 6.32 -14.76 25.76
C GLY A 60 4.82 -14.87 25.48
N GLU A 61 4.14 -13.75 25.19
CA GLU A 61 2.74 -13.72 24.77
C GLU A 61 2.57 -14.20 23.33
N THR A 62 3.64 -14.13 22.54
CA THR A 62 3.75 -14.73 21.21
C THR A 62 5.20 -15.08 20.85
N THR A 63 5.41 -15.72 19.70
CA THR A 63 6.71 -16.03 19.09
C THR A 63 6.78 -15.51 17.66
N SER A 64 7.99 -15.33 17.10
CA SER A 64 8.20 -14.94 15.71
C SER A 64 7.53 -15.94 14.75
N THR A 65 7.55 -17.22 15.11
CA THR A 65 6.89 -18.29 14.35
C THR A 65 5.38 -18.07 14.29
N GLU A 66 4.74 -17.75 15.42
CA GLU A 66 3.32 -17.42 15.48
C GLU A 66 2.99 -16.14 14.70
N LEU A 67 3.83 -15.10 14.80
CA LEU A 67 3.66 -13.88 14.00
C LEU A 67 3.65 -14.19 12.50
N VAL A 68 4.60 -15.01 12.02
CA VAL A 68 4.62 -15.46 10.61
C VAL A 68 3.35 -16.22 10.26
N VAL A 69 2.87 -17.14 11.11
CA VAL A 69 1.62 -17.86 10.87
C VAL A 69 0.43 -16.91 10.76
N GLN A 70 0.31 -15.92 11.67
CA GLN A 70 -0.78 -14.95 11.65
C GLN A 70 -0.77 -14.09 10.38
N TYR A 71 0.39 -13.54 9.99
CA TYR A 71 0.50 -12.77 8.76
C TYR A 71 0.21 -13.62 7.51
N LEU A 72 0.67 -14.86 7.45
CA LEU A 72 0.36 -15.78 6.35
C LEU A 72 -1.14 -16.11 6.28
N ALA A 73 -1.82 -16.26 7.42
CA ALA A 73 -3.27 -16.44 7.46
C ALA A 73 -4.00 -15.22 6.90
N ARG A 74 -3.57 -14.00 7.26
CA ARG A 74 -4.13 -12.75 6.71
C ARG A 74 -3.91 -12.64 5.20
N ILE A 75 -2.71 -12.95 4.70
CA ILE A 75 -2.41 -13.00 3.26
C ILE A 75 -3.34 -14.00 2.56
N GLN A 76 -3.51 -15.20 3.12
CA GLN A 76 -4.37 -16.22 2.53
C GLN A 76 -5.85 -15.79 2.49
N ALA A 77 -6.34 -15.17 3.56
CA ALA A 77 -7.72 -14.74 3.71
C ALA A 77 -8.06 -13.53 2.82
N TYR A 78 -7.14 -12.58 2.68
CA TYR A 78 -7.44 -11.27 2.08
C TYR A 78 -6.67 -10.94 0.80
N ASP A 79 -5.42 -11.41 0.66
CA ASP A 79 -4.68 -11.21 -0.58
C ASP A 79 -5.10 -12.19 -1.67
N LYS A 80 -5.28 -13.45 -1.28
CA LYS A 80 -5.56 -14.59 -2.19
C LYS A 80 -7.03 -14.99 -2.27
N GLN A 81 -7.81 -14.65 -1.26
CA GLN A 81 -9.25 -14.87 -1.16
C GLN A 81 -9.95 -13.56 -0.79
N GLY A 82 -11.22 -13.59 -0.38
CA GLY A 82 -11.96 -12.42 0.09
C GLY A 82 -11.88 -11.22 -0.89
N PRO A 83 -11.35 -10.05 -0.49
CA PRO A 83 -11.18 -8.89 -1.37
C PRO A 83 -10.24 -9.14 -2.56
N ALA A 84 -9.39 -10.17 -2.48
CA ALA A 84 -8.38 -10.54 -3.46
C ALA A 84 -7.50 -9.34 -3.84
N LEU A 85 -6.84 -8.75 -2.83
CA LEU A 85 -6.04 -7.54 -3.00
C LEU A 85 -4.90 -7.70 -4.01
N ASN A 86 -4.40 -8.93 -4.17
CA ASN A 86 -3.38 -9.27 -5.17
C ASN A 86 -2.14 -8.37 -5.07
N SER A 87 -1.68 -8.17 -3.84
CA SER A 87 -0.55 -7.33 -3.41
C SER A 87 0.72 -8.15 -3.19
N ILE A 88 0.64 -9.46 -2.94
CA ILE A 88 1.79 -10.33 -2.69
C ILE A 88 2.15 -11.14 -3.95
N ILE A 89 3.32 -10.91 -4.54
CA ILE A 89 3.82 -11.72 -5.67
C ILE A 89 4.26 -13.10 -5.17
N ARG A 90 5.09 -13.16 -4.11
CA ARG A 90 5.69 -14.40 -3.61
C ARG A 90 5.87 -14.36 -2.11
N ILE A 91 5.58 -15.47 -1.45
CA ILE A 91 5.92 -15.71 -0.04
C ILE A 91 7.31 -16.36 0.02
N ASN A 92 8.11 -15.97 1.01
CA ASN A 92 9.39 -16.58 1.29
C ASN A 92 9.19 -18.00 1.81
N PRO A 93 9.65 -19.04 1.09
CA PRO A 93 9.43 -20.43 1.50
C PRO A 93 10.15 -20.78 2.81
N ALA A 94 11.17 -20.01 3.20
CA ALA A 94 11.93 -20.22 4.43
C ALA A 94 11.42 -19.38 5.62
N ALA A 95 10.33 -18.61 5.48
CA ALA A 95 9.89 -17.67 6.51
C ALA A 95 9.68 -18.31 7.89
N LEU A 96 9.05 -19.50 7.94
CA LEU A 96 8.81 -20.22 9.21
C LEU A 96 10.11 -20.77 9.82
N GLU A 97 11.03 -21.26 8.99
CA GLU A 97 12.33 -21.76 9.47
C GLU A 97 13.18 -20.62 10.03
N LEU A 98 13.18 -19.46 9.36
CA LEU A 98 13.85 -18.25 9.82
C LEU A 98 13.22 -17.71 11.11
N ALA A 99 11.90 -17.78 11.24
CA ALA A 99 11.22 -17.38 12.46
C ALA A 99 11.62 -18.26 13.65
N ALA A 100 11.60 -19.58 13.48
CA ALA A 100 11.98 -20.52 14.53
C ALA A 100 13.45 -20.37 14.96
N SER A 101 14.35 -20.04 14.03
CA SER A 101 15.76 -19.78 14.36
C SER A 101 15.94 -18.48 15.14
N LEU A 102 15.19 -17.43 14.79
CA LEU A 102 15.20 -16.16 15.53
C LEU A 102 14.53 -16.26 16.91
N ASP A 103 13.52 -17.11 17.06
CA ASP A 103 12.96 -17.47 18.37
C ASP A 103 14.01 -18.17 19.24
N SER A 104 14.69 -19.18 18.70
CA SER A 104 15.79 -19.88 19.40
C SER A 104 16.94 -18.93 19.75
N GLU A 105 17.26 -18.00 18.86
CA GLU A 105 18.29 -16.99 19.11
C GLU A 105 17.88 -16.02 20.22
N ARG A 106 16.60 -15.60 20.27
CA ARG A 106 16.07 -14.74 21.35
C ARG A 106 16.08 -15.44 22.71
N GLU A 107 15.91 -16.76 22.74
CA GLU A 107 16.03 -17.53 23.98
C GLU A 107 17.49 -17.69 24.41
N ALA A 108 18.39 -17.93 23.46
CA ALA A 108 19.82 -18.14 23.74
C ALA A 108 20.58 -16.83 23.99
N SER A 109 20.12 -15.73 23.41
CA SER A 109 20.76 -14.40 23.42
C SER A 109 19.70 -13.29 23.38
N ALA A 110 20.06 -12.05 23.72
CA ALA A 110 19.11 -10.94 23.61
C ALA A 110 18.77 -10.63 22.13
N ALA A 111 17.63 -9.99 21.90
CA ALA A 111 17.22 -9.52 20.57
C ALA A 111 18.31 -8.63 19.93
N ARG A 112 18.55 -8.80 18.62
CA ARG A 112 19.54 -8.01 17.88
C ARG A 112 19.16 -6.53 17.77
N SER A 113 17.86 -6.26 17.64
CA SER A 113 17.27 -4.93 17.49
C SER A 113 15.75 -5.01 17.68
N LEU A 114 15.05 -3.88 17.53
CA LEU A 114 13.58 -3.83 17.46
C LEU A 114 12.98 -4.62 16.28
N LEU A 115 13.79 -5.00 15.28
CA LEU A 115 13.34 -5.86 14.18
C LEU A 115 13.58 -7.35 14.40
N HIS A 116 14.16 -7.77 15.53
CA HIS A 116 14.45 -9.18 15.78
C HIS A 116 13.17 -10.04 15.77
N GLY A 117 13.03 -10.94 14.80
CA GLY A 117 11.84 -11.78 14.66
C GLY A 117 10.64 -11.10 14.00
N ILE A 118 10.76 -9.85 13.53
CA ILE A 118 9.65 -9.08 12.96
C ILE A 118 9.46 -9.42 11.47
N PRO A 119 8.26 -9.90 11.04
CA PRO A 119 7.95 -10.11 9.63
C PRO A 119 7.70 -8.80 8.87
N ILE A 120 8.45 -8.60 7.78
CA ILE A 120 8.36 -7.43 6.89
C ILE A 120 8.17 -7.86 5.43
N VAL A 121 7.68 -6.96 4.59
CA VAL A 121 7.60 -7.18 3.13
C VAL A 121 8.50 -6.23 2.37
N VAL A 122 8.99 -6.66 1.21
CA VAL A 122 9.79 -5.80 0.32
C VAL A 122 9.18 -5.80 -1.08
N LYS A 123 9.27 -4.68 -1.79
CA LYS A 123 8.84 -4.58 -3.18
C LYS A 123 9.63 -5.54 -4.07
N ASP A 124 8.99 -6.09 -5.11
CA ASP A 124 9.62 -7.08 -6.00
C ASP A 124 10.70 -6.52 -6.95
N ASN A 125 11.14 -5.28 -6.73
CA ASN A 125 12.34 -4.71 -7.31
C ASN A 125 13.54 -4.73 -6.34
N TYR A 126 13.40 -5.23 -5.11
CA TYR A 126 14.53 -5.44 -4.21
C TYR A 126 15.12 -6.82 -4.41
N ASN A 127 16.43 -6.91 -4.66
CA ASN A 127 17.11 -8.18 -4.72
C ASN A 127 17.03 -8.95 -3.40
N THR A 128 16.70 -10.23 -3.52
CA THR A 128 16.72 -11.20 -2.43
C THR A 128 17.30 -12.51 -2.95
N VAL A 129 18.24 -13.14 -2.25
CA VAL A 129 18.79 -14.44 -2.67
C VAL A 129 17.78 -15.58 -2.49
N SER A 130 16.83 -15.44 -1.56
CA SER A 130 15.83 -16.45 -1.23
C SER A 130 14.68 -16.53 -2.24
N MET A 131 14.39 -15.43 -2.96
CA MET A 131 13.26 -15.31 -3.87
C MET A 131 13.63 -14.55 -5.15
N PRO A 132 12.98 -14.84 -6.30
CA PRO A 132 13.13 -14.02 -7.50
C PRO A 132 12.88 -12.52 -7.27
N THR A 133 13.42 -11.69 -8.14
CA THR A 133 13.23 -10.23 -8.14
C THR A 133 12.86 -9.79 -9.55
N THR A 134 11.58 -9.65 -9.86
CA THR A 134 11.15 -9.65 -11.26
C THR A 134 10.72 -8.29 -11.77
N GLY A 135 10.67 -7.27 -10.91
CA GLY A 135 10.10 -5.97 -11.25
C GLY A 135 8.61 -6.09 -11.61
N GLY A 136 7.92 -7.15 -11.17
CA GLY A 136 6.55 -7.46 -11.56
C GLY A 136 6.42 -8.07 -12.97
N SER A 137 7.54 -8.31 -13.67
CA SER A 137 7.50 -8.76 -15.05
C SER A 137 7.60 -10.27 -15.20
N VAL A 138 6.82 -10.83 -16.13
CA VAL A 138 6.93 -12.22 -16.58
C VAL A 138 8.28 -12.49 -17.25
N ALA A 139 8.91 -11.49 -17.89
CA ALA A 139 10.24 -11.61 -18.49
C ALA A 139 11.31 -12.09 -17.49
N LEU A 140 11.14 -11.71 -16.22
CA LEU A 140 12.08 -11.98 -15.14
C LEU A 140 11.49 -12.97 -14.13
N ALA A 141 10.45 -13.74 -14.48
CA ALA A 141 9.74 -14.64 -13.56
C ALA A 141 10.65 -15.65 -12.83
N ASN A 142 11.77 -16.01 -13.46
CA ASN A 142 12.78 -16.94 -12.95
C ASN A 142 14.13 -16.26 -12.61
N PHE A 143 14.22 -14.92 -12.72
CA PHE A 143 15.44 -14.20 -12.40
C PHE A 143 15.68 -14.21 -10.89
N ARG A 144 16.74 -14.89 -10.47
CA ARG A 144 17.20 -14.98 -9.08
C ARG A 144 18.55 -14.27 -8.96
N PRO A 145 18.60 -13.12 -8.27
CA PRO A 145 19.86 -12.43 -8.04
C PRO A 145 20.76 -13.24 -7.12
N THR A 146 22.07 -13.05 -7.24
CA THR A 146 23.09 -13.76 -6.44
C THR A 146 23.43 -13.08 -5.12
N VAL A 147 23.00 -11.83 -4.94
CA VAL A 147 23.19 -11.04 -3.72
C VAL A 147 21.87 -10.36 -3.35
N ASN A 148 21.70 -10.02 -2.08
CA ASN A 148 20.59 -9.20 -1.64
C ASN A 148 20.83 -7.73 -2.02
N ALA A 149 19.78 -6.92 -2.01
CA ALA A 149 19.94 -5.47 -1.93
C ALA A 149 20.58 -5.08 -0.59
N THR A 150 21.40 -4.02 -0.55
CA THR A 150 22.08 -3.61 0.69
C THR A 150 21.10 -3.34 1.83
N GLN A 151 19.96 -2.72 1.55
CA GLN A 151 18.93 -2.51 2.58
C GLN A 151 18.35 -3.84 3.11
N VAL A 152 18.20 -4.86 2.26
CA VAL A 152 17.74 -6.19 2.68
C VAL A 152 18.78 -6.83 3.60
N ASP A 153 20.07 -6.73 3.29
CA ASP A 153 21.13 -7.23 4.17
C ASP A 153 21.14 -6.53 5.53
N LYS A 154 20.99 -5.20 5.57
CA LYS A 154 20.88 -4.44 6.83
C LYS A 154 19.67 -4.89 7.66
N LEU A 155 18.51 -5.09 7.02
CA LEU A 155 17.28 -5.54 7.69
C LEU A 155 17.41 -6.98 8.24
N VAL A 156 17.96 -7.90 7.45
CA VAL A 156 18.21 -9.29 7.89
C VAL A 156 19.24 -9.34 9.01
N ALA A 157 20.30 -8.52 8.94
CA ALA A 157 21.29 -8.39 10.01
C ALA A 157 20.64 -7.91 11.32
N ALA A 158 19.70 -6.95 11.23
CA ALA A 158 18.89 -6.48 12.36
C ALA A 158 17.90 -7.51 12.90
N GLY A 159 17.74 -8.67 12.23
CA GLY A 159 16.89 -9.77 12.65
C GLY A 159 15.49 -9.77 12.04
N ALA A 160 15.23 -8.94 11.01
CA ALA A 160 13.94 -8.92 10.31
C ALA A 160 13.74 -10.19 9.46
N ILE A 161 12.49 -10.64 9.35
CA ILE A 161 12.09 -11.74 8.48
C ILE A 161 11.48 -11.17 7.21
N ILE A 162 12.17 -11.32 6.08
CA ILE A 162 11.59 -10.97 4.78
C ILE A 162 10.50 -11.99 4.44
N LEU A 163 9.24 -11.67 4.75
CA LEU A 163 8.09 -12.56 4.64
C LEU A 163 7.69 -12.79 3.18
N ALA A 164 7.67 -11.72 2.38
CA ALA A 164 7.16 -11.77 1.02
C ALA A 164 7.67 -10.63 0.12
N LYS A 165 7.58 -10.86 -1.20
CA LYS A 165 7.75 -9.85 -2.25
C LYS A 165 6.39 -9.28 -2.65
N THR A 166 6.27 -7.96 -2.64
CA THR A 166 5.03 -7.24 -2.99
C THR A 166 5.00 -6.83 -4.44
N ASN A 167 3.79 -6.77 -5.02
CA ASN A 167 3.54 -6.31 -6.37
C ASN A 167 3.90 -4.84 -6.55
N LEU A 168 4.13 -4.47 -7.79
CA LEU A 168 4.45 -3.10 -8.19
C LEU A 168 3.84 -2.80 -9.55
N HIS A 169 3.74 -1.53 -9.90
CA HIS A 169 3.57 -1.18 -11.31
C HIS A 169 4.84 -1.63 -12.05
N GLU A 170 4.67 -2.41 -13.12
CA GLU A 170 5.76 -3.15 -13.76
C GLU A 170 6.97 -2.25 -14.07
N PHE A 171 8.18 -2.72 -13.72
CA PHE A 171 9.45 -1.97 -13.80
C PHE A 171 9.44 -0.61 -13.09
N ALA A 172 8.61 -0.47 -12.06
CA ALA A 172 8.38 0.77 -11.34
C ALA A 172 7.84 1.93 -12.21
N TYR A 173 7.37 1.68 -13.44
CA TYR A 173 7.10 2.70 -14.45
C TYR A 173 5.61 3.08 -14.56
N GLY A 174 5.00 3.47 -13.43
CA GLY A 174 3.63 3.96 -13.36
C GLY A 174 3.04 3.94 -11.94
N ILE A 175 1.83 4.46 -11.79
CA ILE A 175 1.25 4.78 -10.47
C ILE A 175 -0.09 4.07 -10.16
N THR A 176 -0.45 3.02 -10.91
CA THR A 176 -1.71 2.27 -10.70
C THR A 176 -1.50 0.84 -10.21
N THR A 177 -0.24 0.38 -10.13
CA THR A 177 0.17 -0.97 -9.70
C THR A 177 -0.55 -2.12 -10.43
N VAL A 178 -0.12 -2.33 -11.67
CA VAL A 178 -0.46 -3.51 -12.48
C VAL A 178 0.82 -4.08 -13.08
N SER A 179 0.91 -5.40 -13.15
CA SER A 179 2.10 -6.10 -13.65
C SER A 179 1.75 -7.34 -14.45
N SER A 180 2.62 -7.73 -15.40
CA SER A 180 2.37 -8.92 -16.23
C SER A 180 2.45 -10.22 -15.45
N LEU A 181 3.21 -10.25 -14.36
CA LEU A 181 3.41 -11.47 -13.57
C LEU A 181 2.23 -11.77 -12.64
N LEU A 182 1.69 -10.75 -11.95
CA LEU A 182 0.64 -10.94 -10.95
C LEU A 182 -0.71 -10.35 -11.37
N GLY A 183 -0.71 -9.32 -12.22
CA GLY A 183 -1.90 -8.55 -12.58
C GLY A 183 -2.09 -7.31 -11.70
N GLN A 184 -3.34 -6.90 -11.57
CA GLN A 184 -3.73 -5.68 -10.86
C GLN A 184 -3.76 -5.90 -9.35
N THR A 185 -3.13 -4.99 -8.59
CA THR A 185 -3.33 -4.88 -7.13
C THR A 185 -4.52 -3.96 -6.84
N ARG A 186 -5.31 -4.25 -5.80
CA ARG A 186 -6.47 -3.45 -5.40
C ARG A 186 -6.19 -2.63 -4.16
N ASN A 187 -6.85 -1.49 -4.03
CA ASN A 187 -6.83 -0.68 -2.82
C ASN A 187 -7.71 -1.34 -1.72
N PRO A 188 -7.22 -1.53 -0.48
CA PRO A 188 -8.00 -2.15 0.58
C PRO A 188 -9.15 -1.26 1.12
N TYR A 189 -9.15 0.05 0.87
CA TYR A 189 -10.25 0.94 1.26
C TYR A 189 -11.42 0.90 0.27
N ASP A 190 -11.13 0.65 -1.01
CA ASP A 190 -12.12 0.37 -2.05
C ASP A 190 -11.49 -0.56 -3.10
N ILE A 191 -11.89 -1.83 -3.09
CA ILE A 191 -11.32 -2.89 -3.94
C ILE A 191 -11.54 -2.65 -5.44
N ARG A 192 -12.36 -1.66 -5.82
CA ARG A 192 -12.60 -1.25 -7.21
C ARG A 192 -11.57 -0.23 -7.70
N ARG A 193 -10.70 0.28 -6.82
CA ARG A 193 -9.79 1.40 -7.09
C ARG A 193 -8.32 1.00 -7.00
N VAL A 194 -7.48 1.83 -7.61
CA VAL A 194 -6.02 1.62 -7.64
C VAL A 194 -5.38 1.94 -6.28
N PRO A 195 -4.33 1.20 -5.86
CA PRO A 195 -3.63 1.41 -4.59
C PRO A 195 -2.52 2.48 -4.69
N GLY A 196 -2.44 3.19 -5.82
CA GLY A 196 -1.32 4.06 -6.14
C GLY A 196 -0.17 3.25 -6.71
N GLY A 197 1.01 3.86 -6.86
CA GLY A 197 2.17 3.14 -7.36
C GLY A 197 3.41 4.01 -7.51
N SER A 198 4.55 3.42 -7.88
CA SER A 198 4.66 2.01 -8.25
C SER A 198 4.72 1.02 -7.08
N SER A 199 4.90 1.45 -5.81
CA SER A 199 4.90 0.56 -4.64
C SER A 199 3.51 0.28 -4.08
N GLY A 200 2.48 0.20 -4.94
CA GLY A 200 1.09 0.02 -4.48
C GLY A 200 0.82 -1.34 -3.86
N GLY A 201 1.55 -2.39 -4.24
CA GLY A 201 1.48 -3.69 -3.56
C GLY A 201 2.02 -3.61 -2.13
N THR A 202 3.11 -2.87 -1.93
CA THR A 202 3.64 -2.59 -0.58
C THR A 202 2.63 -1.80 0.25
N GLY A 203 2.07 -0.73 -0.31
CA GLY A 203 1.06 0.08 0.36
C GLY A 203 -0.19 -0.72 0.76
N ALA A 204 -0.76 -1.49 -0.18
CA ALA A 204 -1.92 -2.34 0.10
C ALA A 204 -1.61 -3.42 1.16
N ALA A 205 -0.44 -4.05 1.10
CA ALA A 205 -0.05 -5.09 2.05
C ALA A 205 0.13 -4.55 3.48
N VAL A 206 0.76 -3.40 3.64
CA VAL A 206 0.97 -2.79 4.97
C VAL A 206 -0.35 -2.27 5.56
N ALA A 207 -1.20 -1.63 4.75
CA ALA A 207 -2.51 -1.15 5.18
C ALA A 207 -3.47 -2.28 5.56
N ALA A 208 -3.32 -3.46 4.93
CA ALA A 208 -4.07 -4.67 5.26
C ALA A 208 -3.44 -5.52 6.37
N SER A 209 -2.38 -5.02 7.03
CA SER A 209 -1.65 -5.76 8.08
C SER A 209 -1.16 -7.15 7.61
N PHE A 210 -0.56 -7.24 6.41
CA PHE A 210 0.10 -8.46 5.92
C PHE A 210 1.56 -8.58 6.38
N ALA A 211 2.08 -7.53 7.00
CA ALA A 211 3.36 -7.49 7.69
C ALA A 211 3.40 -6.25 8.61
N ALA A 212 4.39 -6.21 9.50
CA ALA A 212 4.56 -5.08 10.41
C ALA A 212 4.86 -3.78 9.63
N ILE A 213 5.69 -3.87 8.59
CA ILE A 213 6.14 -2.75 7.75
C ILE A 213 6.52 -3.24 6.34
N GLY A 214 6.61 -2.33 5.38
CA GLY A 214 6.97 -2.65 4.00
C GLY A 214 8.03 -1.71 3.42
N LEU A 215 8.87 -2.21 2.52
CA LEU A 215 9.86 -1.42 1.78
C LEU A 215 9.43 -1.20 0.33
N GLY A 216 9.43 0.05 -0.12
CA GLY A 216 9.15 0.47 -1.48
C GLY A 216 10.27 1.32 -2.07
N SER A 217 10.17 1.65 -3.36
CA SER A 217 11.11 2.56 -4.03
C SER A 217 10.40 3.76 -4.63
N ASP A 218 11.10 4.90 -4.73
CA ASP A 218 10.59 6.15 -5.25
C ASP A 218 11.56 6.76 -6.28
N THR A 219 11.11 6.84 -7.53
CA THR A 219 11.74 7.64 -8.59
C THR A 219 11.01 8.96 -8.76
N CYS A 220 9.68 8.89 -8.75
CA CYS A 220 8.76 10.03 -8.73
C CYS A 220 7.42 9.59 -8.15
N GLY A 221 7.30 9.63 -6.82
CA GLY A 221 6.05 9.45 -6.08
C GLY A 221 5.77 8.01 -5.66
N SER A 222 6.63 7.07 -6.04
CA SER A 222 6.38 5.64 -5.86
C SER A 222 6.43 5.13 -4.41
N ILE A 223 6.83 5.93 -3.42
CA ILE A 223 6.57 5.70 -1.98
C ILE A 223 5.40 6.57 -1.50
N ARG A 224 5.39 7.84 -1.93
CA ARG A 224 4.51 8.89 -1.39
C ARG A 224 3.05 8.73 -1.83
N ILE A 225 2.80 8.37 -3.09
CA ILE A 225 1.47 8.14 -3.65
C ILE A 225 0.82 6.88 -3.06
N PRO A 226 1.48 5.70 -3.01
CA PRO A 226 0.93 4.56 -2.28
C PRO A 226 0.67 4.86 -0.81
N SER A 227 1.51 5.64 -0.14
CA SER A 227 1.28 5.99 1.26
C SER A 227 0.00 6.82 1.44
N ALA A 228 -0.16 7.86 0.62
CA ALA A 228 -1.38 8.68 0.59
C ALA A 228 -2.63 7.83 0.28
N PHE A 229 -2.54 6.93 -0.71
CA PHE A 229 -3.68 6.16 -1.17
C PHE A 229 -4.11 5.02 -0.25
N ASN A 230 -3.25 4.59 0.67
CA ASN A 230 -3.51 3.48 1.59
C ASN A 230 -3.51 3.92 3.07
N ASN A 231 -3.60 5.23 3.35
CA ASN A 231 -3.61 5.81 4.72
C ASN A 231 -2.40 5.35 5.55
N LEU A 232 -1.21 5.48 4.96
CA LEU A 232 0.08 5.15 5.56
C LEU A 232 0.96 6.38 5.63
N ILE A 233 2.00 6.29 6.46
CA ILE A 233 3.13 7.21 6.41
C ILE A 233 4.25 6.60 5.57
N GLY A 234 4.92 7.41 4.76
CA GLY A 234 6.02 6.94 3.92
C GLY A 234 6.99 8.05 3.56
N LEU A 235 8.29 7.76 3.67
CA LEU A 235 9.35 8.72 3.42
C LEU A 235 10.11 8.36 2.14
N ARG A 236 10.12 9.30 1.20
CA ARG A 236 11.16 9.37 0.17
C ARG A 236 12.37 10.03 0.81
N PRO A 237 13.48 9.31 1.07
CA PRO A 237 14.64 9.92 1.70
C PRO A 237 15.39 10.85 0.74
N SER A 238 16.27 11.67 1.28
CA SER A 238 17.28 12.42 0.54
C SER A 238 18.06 11.48 -0.37
N LYS A 239 18.37 11.93 -1.59
CA LYS A 239 19.20 11.13 -2.49
C LYS A 239 20.57 10.91 -1.83
N GLY A 240 20.90 9.65 -1.59
CA GLY A 240 22.16 9.24 -0.96
C GLY A 240 22.06 8.91 0.53
N LEU A 241 20.91 9.12 1.19
CA LEU A 241 20.78 8.77 2.61
C LEU A 241 20.88 7.26 2.85
N SER A 242 20.32 6.45 1.95
CA SER A 242 20.32 5.00 2.01
C SER A 242 20.63 4.41 0.63
N SER A 243 21.31 3.27 0.62
CA SER A 243 21.74 2.60 -0.61
C SER A 243 20.57 2.10 -1.46
N ILE A 244 20.71 2.22 -2.78
CA ILE A 244 19.86 1.56 -3.79
C ILE A 244 20.57 0.38 -4.47
N TYR A 245 21.75 -0.03 -4.02
CA TYR A 245 22.43 -1.20 -4.57
C TYR A 245 21.56 -2.46 -4.46
N GLY A 246 21.41 -3.17 -5.57
CA GLY A 246 20.52 -4.33 -5.69
C GLY A 246 19.03 -4.00 -5.73
N VAL A 247 18.64 -2.74 -5.88
CA VAL A 247 17.26 -2.34 -6.23
C VAL A 247 17.20 -2.15 -7.75
N MET A 248 16.29 -2.87 -8.43
CA MET A 248 16.10 -2.74 -9.87
C MET A 248 15.68 -1.30 -10.22
N PRO A 249 16.44 -0.62 -11.09
CA PRO A 249 16.35 0.82 -11.27
C PRO A 249 15.25 1.24 -12.24
N LEU A 250 14.82 2.49 -12.10
CA LEU A 250 14.17 3.28 -13.13
C LEU A 250 15.06 4.44 -13.58
N SER A 251 15.79 5.06 -12.65
CA SER A 251 16.69 6.20 -12.90
C SER A 251 17.66 6.36 -11.72
N HIS A 252 18.93 6.02 -11.88
CA HIS A 252 19.93 6.08 -10.82
C HIS A 252 20.06 7.47 -10.19
N THR A 253 19.80 8.54 -10.95
CA THR A 253 19.83 9.93 -10.45
C THR A 253 18.67 10.24 -9.50
N GLN A 254 17.51 9.61 -9.70
CA GLN A 254 16.27 9.90 -8.94
C GLN A 254 15.92 8.82 -7.92
N ASP A 255 16.36 7.59 -8.14
CA ASP A 255 15.93 6.44 -7.37
C ASP A 255 16.40 6.55 -5.93
N VAL A 256 15.44 6.30 -5.03
CA VAL A 256 15.64 6.05 -3.61
C VAL A 256 14.77 4.88 -3.16
N ALA A 257 15.12 4.31 -2.02
CA ALA A 257 14.46 3.18 -1.41
C ALA A 257 14.11 3.53 0.04
N GLY A 258 12.90 3.20 0.49
CA GLY A 258 12.42 3.61 1.81
C GLY A 258 11.14 2.89 2.26
N PRO A 259 10.82 2.97 3.56
CA PRO A 259 9.69 2.27 4.13
C PRO A 259 8.34 2.96 3.91
N LEU A 260 7.28 2.15 4.01
CA LEU A 260 5.89 2.54 4.17
C LEU A 260 5.36 1.86 5.44
N ALA A 261 4.80 2.63 6.36
CA ALA A 261 4.42 2.17 7.70
C ALA A 261 3.05 2.68 8.13
N ARG A 262 2.45 2.03 9.13
CA ARG A 262 1.18 2.48 9.74
C ARG A 262 1.38 3.60 10.76
N SER A 263 2.60 3.77 11.26
CA SER A 263 2.97 4.78 12.25
C SER A 263 4.33 5.42 11.95
N ALA A 264 4.54 6.65 12.41
CA ALA A 264 5.81 7.34 12.34
C ALA A 264 6.92 6.62 13.14
N GLU A 265 6.57 5.99 14.26
CA GLU A 265 7.52 5.20 15.07
C GLU A 265 8.06 4.00 14.28
N ASP A 266 7.19 3.20 13.67
CA ASP A 266 7.62 2.04 12.87
C ASP A 266 8.48 2.48 11.67
N LEU A 267 8.14 3.61 11.06
CA LEU A 267 8.92 4.20 9.98
C LEU A 267 10.34 4.57 10.44
N ALA A 268 10.46 5.21 11.63
CA ALA A 268 11.72 5.62 12.22
C ALA A 268 12.64 4.42 12.52
N ILE A 269 12.10 3.34 13.10
CA ILE A 269 12.84 2.11 13.41
C ILE A 269 13.55 1.59 12.16
N VAL A 270 12.85 1.51 11.03
CA VAL A 270 13.43 0.99 9.79
C VAL A 270 14.41 1.97 9.16
N LEU A 271 14.11 3.27 9.17
CA LEU A 271 14.99 4.29 8.59
C LEU A 271 16.35 4.35 9.29
N ASP A 272 16.39 4.20 10.61
CA ASP A 272 17.64 4.13 11.37
C ASP A 272 18.48 2.90 11.01
N ILE A 273 17.85 1.79 10.64
CA ILE A 273 18.55 0.57 10.23
C ILE A 273 19.12 0.69 8.81
N VAL A 274 18.39 1.30 7.87
CA VAL A 274 18.78 1.28 6.44
C VAL A 274 19.69 2.44 6.02
N LYS A 275 19.70 3.56 6.76
CA LYS A 275 20.52 4.74 6.44
C LYS A 275 22.03 4.45 6.48
N GLY A 276 22.81 5.33 5.86
CA GLY A 276 24.27 5.34 5.90
C GLY A 276 24.95 4.77 4.66
N TYR A 277 26.26 4.99 4.61
CA TYR A 277 27.16 4.68 3.51
C TYR A 277 27.14 3.21 3.06
N ASP A 278 27.27 3.00 1.75
CA ASP A 278 27.50 1.74 1.08
C ASP A 278 28.52 1.93 -0.05
N PRO A 279 29.68 1.26 -0.02
CA PRO A 279 30.68 1.38 -1.08
C PRO A 279 30.22 0.90 -2.46
N ASN A 280 29.09 0.18 -2.56
CA ASN A 280 28.51 -0.24 -3.83
C ASN A 280 27.53 0.78 -4.43
N ASP A 281 27.27 1.88 -3.74
CA ASP A 281 26.41 2.97 -4.18
C ASP A 281 27.10 4.32 -3.94
N GLU A 282 27.72 4.85 -5.00
CA GLU A 282 28.42 6.14 -5.00
C GLU A 282 27.52 7.28 -4.49
N ALA A 283 26.20 7.20 -4.70
CA ALA A 283 25.29 8.22 -4.20
C ALA A 283 25.28 8.30 -2.68
N THR A 284 25.73 7.27 -1.95
CA THR A 284 25.79 7.27 -0.49
C THR A 284 27.09 7.85 0.09
N GLU A 285 28.07 8.24 -0.74
CA GLU A 285 29.30 8.87 -0.25
C GLU A 285 29.02 10.15 0.56
N VAL A 286 27.95 10.88 0.22
CA VAL A 286 27.48 12.05 1.00
C VAL A 286 27.11 11.70 2.44
N ALA A 287 26.72 10.46 2.72
CA ALA A 287 26.42 9.96 4.06
C ALA A 287 27.67 9.48 4.82
N ASN A 288 28.85 9.46 4.19
CA ASN A 288 30.11 9.03 4.80
C ASN A 288 30.81 10.17 5.59
N ALA A 289 30.39 11.42 5.39
CA ALA A 289 31.08 12.61 5.87
C ALA A 289 30.69 13.07 7.30
N GLY A 290 29.72 12.42 7.96
CA GLY A 290 29.27 12.85 9.29
C GLY A 290 28.32 11.87 9.97
N ASP A 291 28.05 12.13 11.26
CA ASP A 291 27.07 11.39 12.04
C ASP A 291 25.65 11.79 11.59
N LEU A 292 24.86 10.82 11.12
CA LEU A 292 23.51 11.05 10.63
C LEU A 292 22.52 10.99 11.79
N PRO A 293 21.72 12.04 12.05
CA PRO A 293 20.80 12.06 13.19
C PRO A 293 19.85 10.86 13.18
N GLY A 294 19.61 10.28 14.36
CA GLY A 294 18.64 9.21 14.59
C GLY A 294 17.22 9.63 14.20
N PHE A 295 16.47 8.77 13.52
CA PHE A 295 15.05 9.01 13.28
C PHE A 295 14.23 8.83 14.54
N LEU A 296 14.48 7.75 15.29
CA LEU A 296 13.80 7.47 16.56
C LEU A 296 14.07 8.56 17.60
N ASP A 297 15.33 8.95 17.75
CA ASP A 297 15.76 9.96 18.73
C ASP A 297 15.15 11.35 18.46
N GLN A 298 14.72 11.61 17.22
CA GLN A 298 14.10 12.88 16.82
C GLN A 298 12.58 12.88 16.99
N LEU A 299 11.95 11.73 17.24
CA LEU A 299 10.51 11.70 17.49
C LEU A 299 10.19 12.51 18.75
N GLY A 300 9.31 13.50 18.62
CA GLY A 300 8.93 14.39 19.71
C GLY A 300 10.00 15.41 20.12
N SER A 301 11.08 15.59 19.34
CA SER A 301 12.12 16.58 19.63
C SER A 301 11.72 18.04 19.29
N ILE A 302 10.61 18.21 18.57
CA ILE A 302 10.20 19.49 18.00
C ILE A 302 9.23 20.25 18.91
N ASP A 303 9.51 21.54 19.07
CA ASP A 303 8.56 22.52 19.60
C ASP A 303 7.76 23.15 18.46
N LEU A 304 6.46 22.83 18.39
CA LEU A 304 5.56 23.32 17.35
C LEU A 304 5.45 24.85 17.30
N ASN A 305 5.63 25.56 18.42
CA ASN A 305 5.55 27.03 18.47
C ASN A 305 6.70 27.74 17.75
N ARG A 306 7.73 26.99 17.38
CA ARG A 306 8.93 27.51 16.72
C ARG A 306 9.02 27.06 15.26
N LEU A 307 8.02 26.34 14.77
CA LEU A 307 8.01 25.84 13.40
C LEU A 307 7.42 26.85 12.43
N ARG A 308 8.00 26.88 11.23
CA ARG A 308 7.48 27.60 10.08
C ARG A 308 7.27 26.63 8.92
N ILE A 309 6.03 26.45 8.47
CA ILE A 309 5.71 25.57 7.34
C ILE A 309 5.28 26.42 6.14
N GLY A 310 5.98 26.27 5.02
CA GLY A 310 5.65 26.93 3.77
C GLY A 310 4.51 26.23 3.06
N LYS A 311 3.39 26.90 2.78
CA LYS A 311 2.28 26.40 1.98
C LYS A 311 2.47 26.75 0.51
N LEU A 312 2.64 25.74 -0.34
CA LEU A 312 2.73 25.92 -1.80
C LEU A 312 1.32 25.97 -2.40
N SER A 313 0.67 27.14 -2.31
CA SER A 313 -0.76 27.32 -2.62
C SER A 313 -1.11 26.95 -4.06
N SER A 314 -0.23 27.28 -5.02
CA SER A 314 -0.44 26.96 -6.45
C SER A 314 -0.64 25.46 -6.74
N TYR A 315 -0.14 24.57 -5.88
CA TYR A 315 -0.35 23.13 -5.98
C TYR A 315 -1.61 22.65 -5.26
N LEU A 316 -1.96 23.27 -4.12
CA LEU A 316 -3.20 23.00 -3.40
C LEU A 316 -4.44 23.46 -4.17
N GLU A 317 -4.37 24.61 -4.83
CA GLU A 317 -5.47 25.17 -5.62
C GLU A 317 -5.84 24.31 -6.85
N ARG A 318 -4.89 23.51 -7.35
CA ARG A 318 -5.09 22.57 -8.47
C ARG A 318 -5.63 21.21 -8.02
N ALA A 319 -5.64 20.94 -6.72
CA ALA A 319 -6.15 19.68 -6.18
C ALA A 319 -7.69 19.67 -6.12
N ASP A 320 -8.27 18.48 -6.14
CA ASP A 320 -9.70 18.27 -5.91
C ASP A 320 -10.11 18.83 -4.54
N SER A 321 -11.38 19.21 -4.40
CA SER A 321 -11.91 19.84 -3.19
C SER A 321 -11.61 19.05 -1.93
N ASP A 322 -11.77 17.72 -1.99
CA ASP A 322 -11.59 16.84 -0.84
C ASP A 322 -10.11 16.79 -0.43
N VAL A 323 -9.21 16.70 -1.42
CA VAL A 323 -7.75 16.68 -1.19
C VAL A 323 -7.29 17.99 -0.58
N ARG A 324 -7.72 19.12 -1.18
CA ARG A 324 -7.40 20.44 -0.65
C ARG A 324 -7.96 20.63 0.76
N GLY A 325 -9.23 20.29 0.97
CA GLY A 325 -9.90 20.46 2.26
C GLY A 325 -9.24 19.65 3.39
N ALA A 326 -8.85 18.40 3.13
CA ALA A 326 -8.14 17.59 4.11
C ALA A 326 -6.76 18.15 4.49
N ILE A 327 -6.01 18.68 3.51
CA ILE A 327 -4.70 19.29 3.77
C ILE A 327 -4.87 20.64 4.50
N GLU A 328 -5.86 21.45 4.11
CA GLU A 328 -6.16 22.71 4.81
C GLU A 328 -6.55 22.46 6.27
N ALA A 329 -7.40 21.46 6.55
CA ALA A 329 -7.73 21.06 7.92
C ALA A 329 -6.48 20.60 8.72
N ALA A 330 -5.55 19.89 8.08
CA ALA A 330 -4.29 19.52 8.72
C ALA A 330 -3.43 20.75 9.06
N LEU A 331 -3.35 21.72 8.16
CA LEU A 331 -2.61 22.98 8.40
C LEU A 331 -3.27 23.86 9.46
N GLU A 332 -4.61 23.90 9.51
CA GLU A 332 -5.35 24.57 10.56
C GLU A 332 -5.04 23.97 11.93
N TRP A 333 -4.92 22.64 12.03
CA TRP A 333 -4.47 21.99 13.27
C TRP A 333 -3.07 22.45 13.66
N TYR A 334 -2.10 22.47 12.72
CA TYR A 334 -0.74 22.93 12.99
C TYR A 334 -0.73 24.39 13.47
N GLN A 335 -1.52 25.27 12.84
CA GLN A 335 -1.68 26.67 13.28
C GLN A 335 -2.22 26.78 14.70
N GLN A 336 -3.21 25.96 15.06
CA GLN A 336 -3.76 25.91 16.42
C GLN A 336 -2.73 25.42 17.45
N GLN A 337 -1.74 24.61 17.04
CA GLN A 337 -0.62 24.20 17.90
C GLN A 337 0.55 25.21 17.93
N GLY A 338 0.42 26.37 17.26
CA GLY A 338 1.41 27.44 17.27
C GLY A 338 2.39 27.44 16.10
N VAL A 339 2.23 26.56 15.11
CA VAL A 339 3.03 26.58 13.88
C VAL A 339 2.66 27.78 13.02
N GLU A 340 3.65 28.50 12.51
CA GLU A 340 3.41 29.56 11.53
C GLU A 340 3.30 28.95 10.12
N ILE A 341 2.17 29.20 9.45
CA ILE A 341 1.99 28.82 8.05
C ILE A 341 2.27 30.03 7.16
N VAL A 342 3.24 29.88 6.25
CA VAL A 342 3.73 30.93 5.37
C VAL A 342 3.35 30.57 3.94
N GLU A 343 2.59 31.38 3.23
CA GLU A 343 2.35 31.15 1.80
C GLU A 343 3.64 31.37 1.01
N VAL A 344 4.02 30.41 0.16
CA VAL A 344 5.29 30.45 -0.58
C VAL A 344 5.11 30.09 -2.04
N GLU A 345 5.96 30.67 -2.89
CA GLU A 345 6.07 30.33 -4.30
C GLU A 345 7.54 30.01 -4.62
N ILE A 346 7.76 29.01 -5.47
CA ILE A 346 9.10 28.66 -5.95
C ILE A 346 9.30 29.30 -7.33
N PRO A 347 10.26 30.23 -7.49
CA PRO A 347 10.49 30.90 -8.77
C PRO A 347 10.78 29.91 -9.90
N GLU A 348 10.18 30.15 -11.08
CA GLU A 348 10.39 29.36 -12.31
C GLU A 348 10.10 27.84 -12.17
N LEU A 349 9.36 27.42 -11.14
CA LEU A 349 9.16 26.01 -10.79
C LEU A 349 8.69 25.15 -11.98
N ALA A 350 7.73 25.64 -12.76
CA ALA A 350 7.20 24.90 -13.91
C ALA A 350 8.26 24.65 -14.99
N SER A 351 9.10 25.65 -15.29
CA SER A 351 10.20 25.53 -16.26
C SER A 351 11.27 24.58 -15.75
N LEU A 352 11.67 24.75 -14.49
CA LEU A 352 12.68 23.92 -13.82
C LEU A 352 12.24 22.45 -13.77
N ILE A 353 10.98 22.16 -13.44
CA ILE A 353 10.43 20.80 -13.48
C ILE A 353 10.47 20.24 -14.90
N SER A 354 10.00 21.02 -15.90
CA SER A 354 9.98 20.57 -17.30
C SER A 354 11.37 20.25 -17.86
N GLY A 355 12.41 20.97 -17.40
CA GLY A 355 13.78 20.79 -17.88
C GLY A 355 14.61 19.75 -17.12
N SER A 356 14.12 19.20 -16.01
CA SER A 356 14.93 18.37 -15.07
C SER A 356 14.70 16.85 -15.16
N GLY A 357 13.91 16.39 -16.12
CA GLY A 357 13.56 14.98 -16.29
C GLY A 357 14.70 14.15 -16.89
N VAL A 358 15.10 13.07 -16.21
CA VAL A 358 16.22 12.20 -16.62
C VAL A 358 15.83 10.73 -16.84
N ILE A 359 14.64 10.28 -16.41
CA ILE A 359 14.18 8.90 -16.56
C ILE A 359 14.30 8.38 -18.01
N GLY A 360 13.91 9.19 -19.00
CA GLY A 360 14.00 8.81 -20.41
C GLY A 360 15.42 8.68 -20.96
N HIS A 361 16.40 9.26 -20.28
CA HIS A 361 17.83 9.16 -20.60
C HIS A 361 18.46 7.92 -19.95
N GLU A 362 18.03 7.59 -18.73
CA GLU A 362 18.72 6.64 -17.85
C GLU A 362 18.13 5.22 -17.92
N PHE A 363 16.80 5.07 -17.96
CA PHE A 363 16.14 3.78 -17.71
C PHE A 363 16.68 2.60 -18.53
N ARG A 364 16.90 2.78 -19.85
CA ARG A 364 17.44 1.70 -20.70
C ARG A 364 18.85 1.30 -20.28
N VAL A 365 19.70 2.28 -19.98
CA VAL A 365 21.10 2.04 -19.61
C VAL A 365 21.15 1.34 -18.26
N ASP A 366 20.42 1.89 -17.29
CA ASP A 366 20.40 1.41 -15.91
C ASP A 366 19.83 -0.01 -15.81
N LEU A 367 18.70 -0.29 -16.49
CA LEU A 367 18.11 -1.64 -16.48
C LEU A 367 19.04 -2.67 -17.14
N ASN A 368 19.68 -2.33 -18.27
CA ASN A 368 20.61 -3.24 -18.93
C ASN A 368 21.85 -3.50 -18.06
N GLN A 369 22.40 -2.46 -17.43
CA GLN A 369 23.53 -2.60 -16.50
C GLN A 369 23.16 -3.48 -15.31
N TYR A 370 21.97 -3.27 -14.74
CA TYR A 370 21.46 -4.08 -13.65
C TYR A 370 21.34 -5.57 -14.03
N LEU A 371 20.70 -5.88 -15.17
CA LEU A 371 20.54 -7.26 -15.62
C LEU A 371 21.88 -7.96 -15.88
N SER A 372 22.85 -7.21 -16.43
CA SER A 372 24.21 -7.69 -16.65
C SER A 372 24.95 -7.93 -15.32
N ALA A 373 24.91 -6.97 -14.39
CA ALA A 373 25.62 -7.03 -13.11
C ALA A 373 25.15 -8.22 -12.24
N PHE A 374 23.86 -8.57 -12.31
CA PHE A 374 23.26 -9.65 -11.53
C PHE A 374 23.03 -10.94 -12.35
N MET A 375 23.67 -11.05 -13.52
CA MET A 375 23.76 -12.28 -14.34
C MET A 375 22.40 -12.88 -14.76
N SER A 376 21.47 -12.05 -15.25
CA SER A 376 20.25 -12.57 -15.88
C SER A 376 20.58 -13.39 -17.13
N GLN A 377 20.19 -14.68 -17.16
CA GLN A 377 20.63 -15.62 -18.21
C GLN A 377 19.72 -15.67 -19.45
N ASN A 378 18.42 -15.36 -19.31
CA ASN A 378 17.43 -15.55 -20.37
C ASN A 378 16.96 -14.24 -21.04
N VAL A 379 17.09 -13.13 -20.31
CA VAL A 379 16.65 -11.79 -20.72
C VAL A 379 17.72 -10.85 -20.16
N ASP A 380 18.58 -10.32 -21.02
CA ASP A 380 19.74 -9.53 -20.60
C ASP A 380 19.56 -8.01 -20.81
N SER A 381 18.50 -7.63 -21.50
CA SER A 381 18.28 -6.24 -21.90
C SER A 381 16.80 -5.85 -22.01
N LEU A 382 16.54 -4.55 -21.98
CA LEU A 382 15.23 -3.97 -22.31
C LEU A 382 14.78 -4.35 -23.74
N ALA A 383 15.72 -4.54 -24.67
CA ALA A 383 15.39 -4.93 -26.03
C ALA A 383 14.75 -6.32 -26.06
N ASP A 384 15.31 -7.30 -25.35
CA ASP A 384 14.75 -8.64 -25.24
C ASP A 384 13.33 -8.62 -24.66
N ILE A 385 13.13 -7.87 -23.56
CA ILE A 385 11.83 -7.74 -22.90
C ILE A 385 10.78 -7.25 -23.89
N VAL A 386 11.11 -6.20 -24.65
CA VAL A 386 10.16 -5.58 -25.58
C VAL A 386 9.95 -6.43 -26.84
N ASP A 387 11.01 -7.00 -27.41
CA ASP A 387 10.96 -7.77 -28.65
C ASP A 387 10.23 -9.11 -28.48
N LEU A 388 10.33 -9.71 -27.28
CA LEU A 388 9.58 -10.91 -26.92
C LEU A 388 8.15 -10.62 -26.45
N GLY A 389 7.78 -9.35 -26.23
CA GLY A 389 6.46 -8.97 -25.75
C GLY A 389 6.15 -9.39 -24.32
N LEU A 390 7.17 -9.56 -23.48
CA LEU A 390 7.06 -10.13 -22.12
C LEU A 390 6.77 -9.07 -21.05
N PHE A 391 5.74 -8.24 -21.28
CA PHE A 391 5.35 -7.15 -20.38
C PHE A 391 3.85 -6.86 -20.46
N HIS A 392 3.29 -6.16 -19.47
CA HIS A 392 1.87 -5.81 -19.42
C HIS A 392 1.56 -4.65 -20.37
N GLU A 393 0.37 -4.62 -20.98
CA GLU A 393 0.01 -3.58 -21.94
C GLU A 393 0.09 -2.15 -21.38
N ALA A 394 -0.12 -1.99 -20.07
CA ALA A 394 -0.04 -0.71 -19.36
C ALA A 394 1.34 -0.04 -19.49
N VAL A 395 2.43 -0.82 -19.58
CA VAL A 395 3.79 -0.30 -19.73
C VAL A 395 4.28 -0.30 -21.19
N ARG A 396 3.47 -0.78 -22.14
CA ARG A 396 3.85 -0.86 -23.57
C ARG A 396 4.40 0.46 -24.09
N GLY A 397 3.69 1.56 -23.86
CA GLY A 397 4.08 2.87 -24.38
C GLY A 397 5.44 3.34 -23.86
N VAL A 398 5.69 3.21 -22.55
CA VAL A 398 6.94 3.65 -21.92
C VAL A 398 8.10 2.72 -22.28
N LEU A 399 7.91 1.40 -22.32
CA LEU A 399 8.96 0.45 -22.67
C LEU A 399 9.34 0.53 -24.15
N THR A 400 8.37 0.63 -25.06
CA THR A 400 8.66 0.79 -26.50
C THR A 400 9.43 2.07 -26.79
N ARG A 401 9.08 3.20 -26.14
CA ARG A 401 9.86 4.44 -26.26
C ARG A 401 11.27 4.28 -25.70
N SER A 402 11.39 3.67 -24.53
CA SER A 402 12.69 3.50 -23.84
C SER A 402 13.63 2.55 -24.57
N ARG A 403 13.10 1.50 -25.23
CA ARG A 403 13.88 0.57 -26.06
C ARG A 403 14.72 1.29 -27.12
N GLY A 404 14.12 2.27 -27.81
CA GLY A 404 14.78 3.04 -28.85
C GLY A 404 15.58 4.24 -28.36
N ALA A 405 15.55 4.53 -27.05
CA ALA A 405 16.16 5.74 -26.49
C ALA A 405 17.68 5.71 -26.59
N LYS A 406 18.26 6.77 -27.16
CA LYS A 406 19.71 7.01 -27.15
C LYS A 406 19.99 8.19 -26.24
N LEU A 407 21.04 8.06 -25.43
CA LEU A 407 21.50 9.16 -24.60
C LEU A 407 21.95 10.31 -25.51
N ASN A 408 21.28 11.45 -25.38
CA ASN A 408 21.78 12.71 -25.91
C ASN A 408 22.51 13.41 -24.75
N GLU A 409 23.84 13.42 -24.82
CA GLU A 409 24.70 13.90 -23.74
C GLU A 409 24.43 15.36 -23.39
N GLU A 410 24.30 16.23 -24.39
CA GLU A 410 24.01 17.66 -24.18
C GLU A 410 22.69 17.90 -23.44
N ARG A 411 21.62 17.21 -23.86
CA ARG A 411 20.30 17.29 -23.20
C ARG A 411 20.35 16.71 -21.80
N TYR A 412 21.08 15.61 -21.61
CA TYR A 412 21.24 14.99 -20.30
C TYR A 412 21.98 15.90 -19.32
N GLN A 413 23.12 16.47 -19.72
CA GLN A 413 23.86 17.43 -18.90
C GLN A 413 23.05 18.70 -18.62
N THR A 414 22.26 19.18 -19.58
CA THR A 414 21.33 20.30 -19.37
C THR A 414 20.26 19.95 -18.33
N ALA A 415 19.72 18.73 -18.37
CA ALA A 415 18.76 18.27 -17.38
C ALA A 415 19.38 18.16 -15.98
N LEU A 416 20.61 17.64 -15.87
CA LEU A 416 21.34 17.58 -14.61
C LEU A 416 21.62 18.99 -14.03
N ALA A 417 22.05 19.94 -14.86
CA ALA A 417 22.23 21.33 -14.43
C ALA A 417 20.90 21.97 -13.98
N THR A 418 19.80 21.68 -14.68
CA THR A 418 18.47 22.18 -14.33
C THR A 418 17.98 21.62 -12.99
N ARG A 419 18.32 20.36 -12.66
CA ARG A 419 18.03 19.76 -11.34
C ARG A 419 18.76 20.49 -10.22
N MET A 420 20.02 20.85 -10.42
CA MET A 420 20.78 21.67 -9.46
C MET A 420 20.13 23.05 -9.28
N ALA A 421 19.72 23.70 -10.38
CA ALA A 421 19.00 24.97 -10.31
C ALA A 421 17.65 24.86 -9.58
N LEU A 422 16.90 23.79 -9.81
CA LEU A 422 15.66 23.49 -9.09
C LEU A 422 15.90 23.36 -7.59
N ARG A 423 16.90 22.56 -7.20
CA ARG A 423 17.27 22.39 -5.79
C ARG A 423 17.66 23.73 -5.15
N GLN A 424 18.49 24.53 -5.82
CA GLN A 424 18.89 25.84 -5.34
C GLN A 424 17.69 26.79 -5.17
N ALA A 425 16.74 26.79 -6.10
CA ALA A 425 15.54 27.61 -6.01
C ALA A 425 14.70 27.24 -4.77
N ILE A 426 14.53 25.94 -4.50
CA ILE A 426 13.81 25.44 -3.32
C ILE A 426 14.56 25.81 -2.03
N GLU A 427 15.87 25.55 -1.96
CA GLU A 427 16.69 25.87 -0.79
C GLU A 427 16.72 27.38 -0.50
N THR A 428 16.63 28.23 -1.53
CA THR A 428 16.50 29.68 -1.38
C THR A 428 15.16 30.05 -0.74
N VAL A 429 14.04 29.43 -1.16
CA VAL A 429 12.73 29.64 -0.52
C VAL A 429 12.74 29.22 0.95
N PHE A 430 13.38 28.09 1.28
CA PHE A 430 13.59 27.67 2.67
C PHE A 430 14.35 28.72 3.48
N ALA A 431 15.45 29.26 2.93
CA ALA A 431 16.30 30.23 3.62
C ALA A 431 15.63 31.60 3.78
N ASP A 432 15.04 32.14 2.71
CA ASP A 432 14.45 33.48 2.70
C ASP A 432 13.23 33.61 3.63
N ASN A 433 12.54 32.48 3.88
CA ASN A 433 11.34 32.45 4.71
C ASN A 433 11.54 31.72 6.04
N ASP A 434 12.77 31.29 6.35
CA ASP A 434 13.15 30.51 7.55
C ASP A 434 12.24 29.29 7.78
N LEU A 435 12.03 28.48 6.74
CA LEU A 435 11.07 27.37 6.78
C LEU A 435 11.70 26.09 7.33
N ASP A 436 10.88 25.25 7.96
CA ASP A 436 11.22 23.89 8.38
C ASP A 436 10.77 22.83 7.38
N ALA A 437 9.61 23.05 6.75
CA ALA A 437 9.06 22.19 5.72
C ALA A 437 8.26 23.02 4.70
N ILE A 438 8.07 22.47 3.50
CA ILE A 438 7.10 22.98 2.53
C ILE A 438 6.01 21.93 2.33
N VAL A 439 4.74 22.33 2.42
CA VAL A 439 3.58 21.46 2.29
C VAL A 439 2.91 21.61 0.91
N TYR A 440 2.55 20.46 0.33
CA TYR A 440 1.72 20.35 -0.87
C TYR A 440 1.08 18.95 -0.96
N PRO A 441 0.09 18.69 -1.84
CA PRO A 441 -0.45 17.35 -1.97
C PRO A 441 0.56 16.42 -2.67
N PRO A 442 0.75 15.16 -2.22
CA PRO A 442 1.57 14.19 -2.97
C PRO A 442 0.97 13.91 -4.36
N ILE A 443 -0.36 13.95 -4.44
CA ILE A 443 -1.17 13.86 -5.65
C ILE A 443 -2.46 14.66 -5.44
N GLY A 444 -2.89 15.41 -6.47
CA GLY A 444 -4.02 16.32 -6.36
C GLY A 444 -5.40 15.67 -6.47
N GLN A 445 -5.49 14.37 -6.72
CA GLN A 445 -6.75 13.67 -6.96
C GLN A 445 -6.84 12.38 -6.15
N THR A 446 -8.07 11.98 -5.85
CA THR A 446 -8.34 10.69 -5.22
C THR A 446 -8.07 9.51 -6.18
N GLN A 447 -8.12 8.31 -5.62
CA GLN A 447 -7.83 7.04 -6.26
C GLN A 447 -8.84 6.79 -7.39
N VAL A 448 -8.41 6.64 -8.64
CA VAL A 448 -9.32 6.30 -9.74
C VAL A 448 -9.79 4.83 -9.69
N PHE A 449 -10.84 4.51 -10.44
CA PHE A 449 -11.24 3.11 -10.60
C PHE A 449 -10.19 2.32 -11.39
N ILE A 450 -10.10 1.02 -11.10
CA ILE A 450 -9.22 0.11 -11.84
C ILE A 450 -9.58 0.13 -13.32
N GLY A 451 -8.57 0.29 -14.17
CA GLY A 451 -8.70 0.43 -15.61
C GLY A 451 -8.69 1.87 -16.11
N GLU A 452 -8.86 2.85 -15.20
CA GLU A 452 -8.71 4.27 -15.53
C GLU A 452 -7.25 4.73 -15.40
N SER A 453 -6.91 5.81 -16.09
CA SER A 453 -5.62 6.48 -15.91
C SER A 453 -5.68 7.40 -14.71
N GLN A 454 -4.76 7.25 -13.76
CA GLN A 454 -4.64 8.16 -12.62
C GLN A 454 -4.00 9.48 -13.08
N PRO A 455 -4.73 10.61 -13.05
CA PRO A 455 -4.19 11.91 -13.41
C PRO A 455 -3.41 12.53 -12.26
N GLY A 456 -2.49 13.44 -12.62
CA GLY A 456 -1.73 14.23 -11.67
C GLY A 456 -0.65 13.43 -10.94
N ASN A 457 0.51 14.07 -10.77
CA ASN A 457 1.45 13.74 -9.72
C ASN A 457 2.23 15.01 -9.40
N ASN A 458 2.47 15.25 -8.11
CA ASN A 458 3.28 16.38 -7.67
C ASN A 458 4.71 15.93 -7.34
N CYS A 459 5.08 14.74 -7.85
CA CYS A 459 6.25 14.02 -7.39
C CYS A 459 7.58 14.66 -7.80
N SER A 460 7.58 15.44 -8.88
CA SER A 460 8.79 15.98 -9.50
C SER A 460 9.55 16.97 -8.63
N ILE A 461 8.91 17.67 -7.68
CA ILE A 461 9.59 18.65 -6.80
C ILE A 461 10.69 17.95 -6.00
N ALA A 462 10.31 17.06 -5.08
CA ALA A 462 11.26 16.30 -4.26
C ALA A 462 12.19 15.41 -5.09
N ALA A 463 11.63 14.71 -6.09
CA ALA A 463 12.37 13.75 -6.90
C ALA A 463 13.45 14.40 -7.76
N ASN A 464 13.16 15.57 -8.35
CA ASN A 464 14.12 16.21 -9.24
C ASN A 464 15.16 17.04 -8.48
N ALA A 465 14.80 17.55 -7.30
CA ALA A 465 15.74 18.25 -6.42
C ALA A 465 16.61 17.31 -5.57
N GLY A 466 16.28 16.02 -5.49
CA GLY A 466 16.98 15.06 -4.63
C GLY A 466 16.70 15.27 -3.13
N LEU A 467 15.64 15.99 -2.80
CA LEU A 467 15.24 16.36 -1.44
C LEU A 467 14.35 15.28 -0.80
N PRO A 468 14.30 15.21 0.54
CA PRO A 468 13.44 14.28 1.24
C PRO A 468 11.99 14.78 1.23
N ALA A 469 11.05 13.84 1.14
CA ALA A 469 9.63 14.16 1.21
C ALA A 469 8.86 13.05 1.92
N LEU A 470 8.07 13.44 2.92
CA LEU A 470 7.25 12.57 3.75
C LEU A 470 5.78 12.71 3.33
N SER A 471 5.15 11.61 2.95
CA SER A 471 3.70 11.53 2.79
C SER A 471 3.11 10.99 4.08
N MET A 472 2.12 11.70 4.65
CA MET A 472 1.44 11.31 5.88
C MET A 472 -0.08 11.43 5.72
N PRO A 473 -0.89 10.65 6.47
CA PRO A 473 -2.35 10.78 6.43
C PRO A 473 -2.82 12.20 6.76
N ALA A 474 -3.73 12.74 5.96
CA ALA A 474 -4.35 14.05 6.17
C ALA A 474 -5.86 13.94 6.44
N GLY A 475 -6.50 12.87 5.98
CA GLY A 475 -7.93 12.63 6.18
C GLY A 475 -8.50 11.66 5.17
N PHE A 476 -9.79 11.77 4.93
CA PHE A 476 -10.55 10.97 3.97
C PHE A 476 -11.45 11.87 3.13
N SER A 477 -11.69 11.47 1.88
CA SER A 477 -12.76 12.05 1.05
C SER A 477 -14.14 11.68 1.59
N ASP A 478 -15.19 12.32 1.07
CA ASP A 478 -16.59 12.02 1.41
C ASP A 478 -16.97 10.55 1.12
N ASP A 479 -16.33 9.95 0.12
CA ASP A 479 -16.51 8.54 -0.25
C ASP A 479 -15.70 7.56 0.61
N GLY A 480 -14.92 8.06 1.56
CA GLY A 480 -14.12 7.24 2.47
C GLY A 480 -12.77 6.80 1.92
N LEU A 481 -12.23 7.52 0.94
CA LEU A 481 -10.92 7.22 0.37
C LEU A 481 -9.81 8.00 1.09
N PRO A 482 -8.70 7.35 1.47
CA PRO A 482 -7.56 8.02 2.10
C PRO A 482 -7.00 9.19 1.30
N ILE A 483 -6.65 10.25 2.02
CA ILE A 483 -5.95 11.43 1.50
C ILE A 483 -4.67 11.63 2.31
N GLY A 484 -3.57 11.93 1.63
CA GLY A 484 -2.29 12.25 2.25
C GLY A 484 -1.85 13.69 2.01
N MET A 485 -1.00 14.19 2.90
CA MET A 485 -0.29 15.47 2.81
C MET A 485 1.20 15.20 2.69
N GLU A 486 1.90 15.94 1.83
CA GLU A 486 3.34 15.81 1.65
C GLU A 486 4.08 16.96 2.35
N LEU A 487 5.08 16.62 3.15
CA LEU A 487 6.05 17.54 3.74
C LEU A 487 7.40 17.37 3.03
N LEU A 488 7.81 18.37 2.26
CA LEU A 488 9.14 18.48 1.67
C LEU A 488 10.12 19.07 2.68
N GLY A 489 11.30 18.47 2.81
CA GLY A 489 12.33 18.89 3.76
C GLY A 489 13.59 19.41 3.10
N LYS A 490 14.50 19.91 3.94
CA LYS A 490 15.86 20.27 3.55
C LYS A 490 16.69 19.01 3.31
N PHE A 491 17.70 19.11 2.45
CA PHE A 491 18.57 17.97 2.15
C PHE A 491 19.26 17.44 3.41
N PHE A 492 19.15 16.14 3.65
CA PHE A 492 19.64 15.43 4.83
C PHE A 492 19.01 15.83 6.18
N ASP A 493 17.89 16.56 6.15
CA ASP A 493 17.07 16.86 7.33
C ASP A 493 15.85 15.92 7.42
N ASP A 494 16.01 14.70 6.90
CA ASP A 494 14.98 13.67 6.82
C ASP A 494 14.32 13.35 8.18
N PRO A 495 15.07 13.18 9.29
CA PRO A 495 14.46 12.91 10.59
C PRO A 495 13.54 14.04 11.07
N ARG A 496 13.84 15.30 10.69
CA ARG A 496 13.03 16.46 11.08
C ARG A 496 11.63 16.38 10.48
N LEU A 497 11.50 15.91 9.24
CA LEU A 497 10.18 15.71 8.63
C LEU A 497 9.30 14.77 9.45
N LEU A 498 9.88 13.66 9.92
CA LEU A 498 9.17 12.69 10.73
C LEU A 498 8.84 13.25 12.11
N ALA A 499 9.75 14.02 12.70
CA ALA A 499 9.53 14.73 13.95
C ALA A 499 8.42 15.79 13.86
N ILE A 500 8.24 16.43 12.70
CA ILE A 500 7.11 17.37 12.44
C ILE A 500 5.79 16.61 12.36
N ALA A 501 5.78 15.47 11.66
CA ALA A 501 4.58 14.66 11.47
C ALA A 501 4.09 13.93 12.74
N TYR A 502 5.02 13.53 13.61
CA TYR A 502 4.75 12.74 14.80
C TYR A 502 3.68 13.33 15.75
N PRO A 503 3.75 14.60 16.20
CA PRO A 503 2.74 15.17 17.09
C PRO A 503 1.34 15.22 16.45
N TYR A 504 1.24 15.45 15.14
CA TYR A 504 -0.03 15.42 14.40
C TYR A 504 -0.64 14.02 14.40
N GLU A 505 0.15 13.00 14.04
CA GLU A 505 -0.27 11.59 14.08
C GLU A 505 -0.77 11.20 15.48
N ARG A 506 -0.01 11.56 16.53
CA ARG A 506 -0.34 11.23 17.92
C ARG A 506 -1.60 11.93 18.43
N ALA A 507 -1.81 13.18 18.04
CA ALA A 507 -2.96 13.96 18.51
C ALA A 507 -4.27 13.56 17.85
N LEU A 508 -4.25 13.24 16.55
CA LEU A 508 -5.45 12.99 15.77
C LEU A 508 -5.73 11.52 15.47
N GLN A 509 -4.77 10.63 15.73
CA GLN A 509 -4.89 9.19 15.44
C GLN A 509 -5.39 8.94 14.00
N THR A 510 -4.77 9.62 13.03
CA THR A 510 -5.25 9.71 11.63
C THR A 510 -5.28 8.39 10.86
N ARG A 511 -4.74 7.31 11.46
CA ARG A 511 -4.75 5.95 10.93
C ARG A 511 -6.14 5.31 11.15
N GLN A 512 -6.78 4.88 10.08
CA GLN A 512 -8.00 4.06 10.14
C GLN A 512 -7.83 2.78 9.32
N ALA A 513 -7.93 1.61 9.94
CA ALA A 513 -7.81 0.34 9.24
C ALA A 513 -8.87 0.16 8.13
N PRO A 514 -8.51 -0.43 6.97
CA PRO A 514 -9.46 -0.67 5.89
C PRO A 514 -10.52 -1.69 6.28
N SER A 515 -11.79 -1.41 5.97
CA SER A 515 -12.91 -2.28 6.37
C SER A 515 -12.88 -3.66 5.71
N THR A 516 -12.24 -3.81 4.54
CA THR A 516 -12.25 -5.06 3.77
C THR A 516 -11.27 -6.12 4.28
N THR A 517 -10.38 -5.75 5.20
CA THR A 517 -9.39 -6.66 5.80
C THR A 517 -9.36 -6.53 7.33
N PRO A 518 -10.48 -6.82 8.01
CA PRO A 518 -10.59 -6.71 9.47
C PRO A 518 -9.66 -7.69 10.20
N ALA A 519 -9.72 -7.72 11.53
CA ALA A 519 -9.11 -8.80 12.30
C ALA A 519 -9.68 -10.16 11.87
N LEU A 520 -8.87 -11.23 11.96
CA LEU A 520 -9.34 -12.58 11.71
C LEU A 520 -10.10 -13.11 12.93
N GLU A 521 -11.19 -13.82 12.70
CA GLU A 521 -11.96 -14.50 13.73
C GLU A 521 -11.52 -15.97 13.77
N ALA A 522 -10.83 -16.39 14.84
CA ALA A 522 -10.27 -17.73 14.98
C ALA A 522 -9.40 -18.16 13.75
N GLY A 523 -8.61 -17.22 13.22
CA GLY A 523 -7.74 -17.46 12.06
C GLY A 523 -8.44 -17.43 10.69
N LEU A 524 -9.74 -17.12 10.65
CA LEU A 524 -10.53 -17.05 9.42
C LEU A 524 -11.05 -15.62 9.17
N ALA A 525 -11.35 -15.31 7.92
CA ALA A 525 -12.03 -14.06 7.61
C ALA A 525 -13.45 -14.04 8.21
N PRO A 526 -13.96 -12.87 8.66
CA PRO A 526 -15.32 -12.77 9.17
C PRO A 526 -16.36 -13.27 8.17
N ALA A 527 -17.40 -13.92 8.69
CA ALA A 527 -18.48 -14.44 7.87
C ALA A 527 -19.40 -13.31 7.37
N THR A 528 -20.06 -13.56 6.23
CA THR A 528 -21.11 -12.68 5.70
C THR A 528 -22.26 -12.54 6.72
N THR A 529 -22.66 -11.30 7.00
CA THR A 529 -23.81 -11.01 7.84
C THR A 529 -25.10 -11.24 7.06
N ARG A 530 -26.07 -11.93 7.64
CA ARG A 530 -27.36 -12.21 7.00
C ARG A 530 -28.50 -11.62 7.81
N VAL A 531 -29.39 -10.89 7.14
CA VAL A 531 -30.59 -10.30 7.74
C VAL A 531 -31.81 -10.73 6.93
N SER A 532 -32.83 -11.23 7.63
CA SER A 532 -34.12 -11.59 7.03
C SER A 532 -35.21 -10.73 7.64
N LEU A 533 -36.14 -10.30 6.79
CA LEU A 533 -37.08 -9.24 7.09
C LEU A 533 -38.46 -9.62 6.53
N SER A 534 -39.50 -9.48 7.35
CA SER A 534 -40.89 -9.60 6.91
C SER A 534 -41.66 -8.34 7.26
N PHE A 535 -42.24 -7.69 6.25
CA PHE A 535 -43.10 -6.52 6.39
C PHE A 535 -44.55 -6.93 6.14
N ARG A 536 -45.42 -6.72 7.13
CA ARG A 536 -46.85 -7.11 7.13
C ARG A 536 -47.71 -5.97 7.66
N ARG A 537 -48.07 -4.99 6.84
CA ARG A 537 -48.87 -3.80 7.26
C ARG A 537 -49.79 -3.31 6.16
N ALA A 538 -50.98 -2.84 6.52
CA ALA A 538 -51.95 -2.21 5.60
C ALA A 538 -52.23 -3.02 4.30
N GLY A 539 -52.33 -4.35 4.40
CA GLY A 539 -52.56 -5.23 3.24
C GLY A 539 -51.31 -5.48 2.39
N VAL A 540 -50.13 -5.01 2.82
CA VAL A 540 -48.84 -5.34 2.22
C VAL A 540 -48.23 -6.57 2.90
N ASP A 541 -47.85 -7.55 2.10
CA ASP A 541 -47.07 -8.74 2.46
C ASP A 541 -45.76 -8.73 1.64
N LEU A 542 -44.62 -8.52 2.29
CA LEU A 542 -43.31 -8.43 1.65
C LEU A 542 -42.26 -9.15 2.51
N ASP A 543 -41.48 -10.02 1.89
CA ASP A 543 -40.30 -10.63 2.50
C ASP A 543 -39.01 -10.13 1.83
N GLY A 544 -37.96 -9.99 2.62
CA GLY A 544 -36.64 -9.56 2.17
C GLY A 544 -35.53 -10.37 2.85
N GLY A 545 -34.55 -10.81 2.06
CA GLY A 545 -33.30 -11.38 2.53
C GLY A 545 -32.14 -10.51 2.10
N PHE A 546 -31.19 -10.29 3.00
CA PHE A 546 -30.04 -9.41 2.81
C PHE A 546 -28.77 -10.11 3.27
N GLU A 547 -27.71 -10.01 2.48
CA GLU A 547 -26.40 -10.54 2.80
C GLU A 547 -25.36 -9.42 2.66
N PHE A 548 -24.65 -9.09 3.75
CA PHE A 548 -23.57 -8.12 3.75
C PHE A 548 -22.22 -8.84 3.85
N ASP A 549 -21.41 -8.68 2.80
CA ASP A 549 -20.03 -9.15 2.76
C ASP A 549 -19.08 -7.95 2.96
N VAL A 550 -18.54 -7.86 4.18
CA VAL A 550 -17.59 -6.81 4.57
C VAL A 550 -16.30 -6.88 3.76
N LEU A 551 -15.89 -8.07 3.31
CA LEU A 551 -14.65 -8.29 2.57
C LEU A 551 -14.70 -7.67 1.18
N THR A 552 -15.89 -7.53 0.61
CA THR A 552 -16.08 -6.86 -0.69
C THR A 552 -16.86 -5.56 -0.58
N ASN A 553 -17.27 -5.17 0.63
CA ASN A 553 -18.20 -4.08 0.90
C ASN A 553 -19.50 -4.19 0.08
N ARG A 554 -20.02 -5.41 -0.12
CA ARG A 554 -21.22 -5.65 -0.95
C ARG A 554 -22.41 -6.05 -0.11
N LEU A 555 -23.53 -5.36 -0.33
CA LEU A 555 -24.85 -5.76 0.12
C LEU A 555 -25.56 -6.48 -1.04
N SER A 556 -25.92 -7.74 -0.87
CA SER A 556 -26.81 -8.47 -1.77
C SER A 556 -28.20 -8.56 -1.16
N PHE A 557 -29.25 -8.48 -1.98
CA PHE A 557 -30.63 -8.54 -1.51
C PHE A 557 -31.51 -9.37 -2.44
N GLU A 558 -32.55 -9.98 -1.87
CA GLU A 558 -33.72 -10.50 -2.57
C GLU A 558 -34.96 -10.02 -1.83
N VAL A 559 -35.91 -9.40 -2.53
CA VAL A 559 -37.18 -8.94 -1.98
C VAL A 559 -38.33 -9.47 -2.81
N ALA A 560 -39.40 -9.95 -2.17
CA ALA A 560 -40.54 -10.56 -2.83
C ALA A 560 -41.86 -10.20 -2.14
N LEU A 561 -42.83 -9.80 -2.95
CA LEU A 561 -44.22 -9.59 -2.53
C LEU A 561 -44.92 -10.95 -2.36
N GLY A 562 -45.67 -11.10 -1.27
CA GLY A 562 -46.56 -12.23 -1.06
C GLY A 562 -47.69 -12.27 -2.10
N ALA A 563 -48.08 -13.49 -2.50
CA ALA A 563 -49.10 -13.72 -3.55
C ALA A 563 -50.50 -13.16 -3.20
N GLY A 564 -50.77 -12.91 -1.92
CA GLY A 564 -52.04 -12.39 -1.42
C GLY A 564 -52.05 -10.91 -1.08
N ASN A 565 -51.13 -10.11 -1.65
CA ASN A 565 -51.09 -8.67 -1.41
C ASN A 565 -52.43 -8.00 -1.76
N ALA A 566 -53.05 -7.35 -0.78
CA ALA A 566 -54.29 -6.61 -0.95
C ALA A 566 -54.05 -5.14 -1.32
N ALA A 567 -52.82 -4.64 -1.13
CA ALA A 567 -52.39 -3.29 -1.47
C ALA A 567 -51.51 -3.27 -2.73
N SER A 568 -51.64 -2.22 -3.54
CA SER A 568 -50.71 -1.93 -4.63
C SER A 568 -49.42 -1.37 -4.06
N VAL A 569 -48.32 -2.12 -4.16
CA VAL A 569 -46.98 -1.65 -3.77
C VAL A 569 -46.38 -0.83 -4.91
N TYR A 570 -45.94 0.38 -4.60
CA TYR A 570 -45.39 1.33 -5.57
C TYR A 570 -43.86 1.32 -5.60
N ALA A 571 -43.23 1.17 -4.43
CA ALA A 571 -41.79 1.08 -4.30
C ALA A 571 -41.35 0.43 -2.99
N VAL A 572 -40.19 -0.20 -3.01
CA VAL A 572 -39.45 -0.65 -1.83
C VAL A 572 -38.02 -0.16 -1.94
N THR A 573 -37.55 0.58 -0.94
CA THR A 573 -36.23 1.23 -0.95
C THR A 573 -35.48 0.98 0.36
N LEU A 574 -34.17 1.15 0.36
CA LEU A 574 -33.38 1.35 1.57
C LEU A 574 -33.08 2.85 1.76
N VAL A 575 -33.16 3.28 3.01
CA VAL A 575 -32.79 4.62 3.46
C VAL A 575 -31.85 4.51 4.67
N ILE A 576 -31.03 5.54 4.87
CA ILE A 576 -30.23 5.73 6.09
C ILE A 576 -30.94 6.80 6.92
N GLU A 577 -31.16 6.54 8.21
CA GLU A 577 -31.68 7.52 9.16
C GLU A 577 -30.72 8.70 9.33
N ASP A 578 -31.23 9.93 9.41
CA ASP A 578 -30.40 11.11 9.63
C ASP A 578 -30.05 11.27 11.12
N GLU A 579 -28.85 11.76 11.44
CA GLU A 579 -28.34 11.88 12.82
C GLU A 579 -29.04 13.00 13.62
N SER A 580 -29.75 13.89 12.93
CA SER A 580 -30.41 15.07 13.51
C SER A 580 -31.65 14.78 14.36
N GLY A 581 -32.14 13.54 14.41
CA GLY A 581 -33.28 13.13 15.22
C GLY A 581 -34.64 13.73 14.80
N ALA A 582 -34.68 14.55 13.74
CA ALA A 582 -35.93 14.95 13.09
C ALA A 582 -36.50 13.74 12.34
N GLU A 583 -37.81 13.47 12.46
CA GLU A 583 -38.48 12.28 11.90
C GLU A 583 -38.01 11.89 10.48
N LEU A 584 -37.04 10.98 10.43
CA LEU A 584 -36.77 9.94 9.43
C LEU A 584 -36.99 10.31 7.94
N ALA A 585 -36.22 11.30 7.47
CA ALA A 585 -36.27 11.87 6.11
C ALA A 585 -34.93 11.75 5.33
N GLY A 586 -34.10 10.75 5.60
CA GLY A 586 -32.87 10.53 4.84
C GLY A 586 -33.13 10.15 3.36
N PRO A 587 -32.24 10.53 2.42
CA PRO A 587 -32.38 10.18 1.01
C PRO A 587 -32.30 8.66 0.80
N VAL A 588 -32.95 8.20 -0.27
CA VAL A 588 -32.88 6.80 -0.71
C VAL A 588 -31.46 6.47 -1.13
N VAL A 589 -30.89 5.41 -0.53
CA VAL A 589 -29.56 4.89 -0.91
C VAL A 589 -29.66 3.75 -1.91
N LEU A 590 -30.78 3.03 -1.94
CA LEU A 590 -31.01 1.95 -2.87
C LEU A 590 -32.51 1.79 -3.17
N ASN A 591 -32.87 1.75 -4.46
CA ASN A 591 -34.17 1.28 -4.89
C ASN A 591 -34.09 -0.23 -5.13
N MET A 592 -34.92 -1.01 -4.43
CA MET A 592 -34.92 -2.47 -4.49
C MET A 592 -36.06 -3.02 -5.34
N LEU A 593 -37.23 -2.39 -5.28
CA LEU A 593 -38.41 -2.81 -6.03
C LEU A 593 -39.12 -1.56 -6.56
N GLY A 594 -39.22 -1.46 -7.89
CA GLY A 594 -39.97 -0.39 -8.55
C GLY A 594 -41.42 -0.78 -8.87
N PRO A 595 -42.16 0.09 -9.57
CA PRO A 595 -43.53 -0.19 -10.00
C PRO A 595 -43.65 -1.51 -10.79
N ASP A 596 -44.82 -2.14 -10.70
CA ASP A 596 -45.22 -3.35 -11.44
C ASP A 596 -44.28 -4.57 -11.28
N THR A 597 -43.48 -4.58 -10.21
CA THR A 597 -42.52 -5.65 -9.92
C THR A 597 -42.95 -6.38 -8.65
N SER A 598 -43.03 -7.72 -8.71
CA SER A 598 -43.41 -8.54 -7.55
C SER A 598 -42.22 -9.19 -6.84
N ARG A 599 -41.05 -9.23 -7.49
CA ARG A 599 -39.80 -9.72 -6.92
C ARG A 599 -38.62 -9.01 -7.56
N ALA A 600 -37.59 -8.73 -6.77
CA ALA A 600 -36.33 -8.22 -7.26
C ALA A 600 -35.17 -8.80 -6.45
N SER A 601 -34.01 -8.94 -7.09
CA SER A 601 -32.75 -9.23 -6.41
C SER A 601 -31.62 -8.44 -7.05
N GLY A 602 -30.57 -8.19 -6.28
CA GLY A 602 -29.47 -7.37 -6.74
C GLY A 602 -28.31 -7.34 -5.76
N SER A 603 -27.28 -6.59 -6.11
CA SER A 603 -26.15 -6.35 -5.23
C SER A 603 -25.59 -4.95 -5.44
N TYR A 604 -25.16 -4.32 -4.36
CA TYR A 604 -24.76 -2.93 -4.28
C TYR A 604 -23.48 -2.78 -3.46
N PHE A 605 -22.54 -1.98 -3.95
CA PHE A 605 -21.33 -1.64 -3.19
C PHE A 605 -21.67 -0.55 -2.17
N MET A 606 -21.52 -0.86 -0.89
CA MET A 606 -21.82 0.09 0.18
C MET A 606 -20.68 1.09 0.32
N SER A 607 -20.97 2.39 0.22
CA SER A 607 -20.03 3.46 0.59
C SER A 607 -19.69 3.39 2.08
N GLN A 608 -18.64 4.09 2.53
CA GLN A 608 -18.29 4.12 3.96
C GLN A 608 -19.46 4.57 4.82
N ARG A 609 -20.14 5.66 4.45
CA ARG A 609 -21.34 6.16 5.14
C ARG A 609 -22.43 5.10 5.25
N PHE A 610 -22.67 4.33 4.18
CA PHE A 610 -23.67 3.27 4.22
C PHE A 610 -23.24 2.10 5.13
N ARG A 611 -21.97 1.70 5.11
CA ARG A 611 -21.46 0.66 6.01
C ARG A 611 -21.54 1.07 7.47
N GLN A 612 -21.15 2.29 7.78
CA GLN A 612 -21.25 2.84 9.12
C GLN A 612 -22.70 2.84 9.61
N ALA A 613 -23.63 3.36 8.80
CA ALA A 613 -25.04 3.33 9.15
C ALA A 613 -25.60 1.91 9.33
N PHE A 614 -25.14 0.93 8.54
CA PHE A 614 -25.55 -0.46 8.70
C PHE A 614 -25.06 -1.04 10.03
N ASN A 615 -23.81 -0.79 10.40
CA ASN A 615 -23.23 -1.24 11.67
C ASN A 615 -23.88 -0.55 12.88
N GLU A 616 -24.38 0.68 12.72
CA GLU A 616 -25.10 1.44 13.75
C GLU A 616 -26.62 1.14 13.76
N GLU A 617 -27.09 0.13 13.03
CA GLU A 617 -28.52 -0.21 12.89
C GLU A 617 -29.42 0.93 12.37
N ARG A 618 -28.83 1.88 11.64
CA ARG A 618 -29.49 3.08 11.07
C ARG A 618 -29.99 2.89 9.64
N VAL A 619 -30.04 1.65 9.14
CA VAL A 619 -30.55 1.32 7.80
C VAL A 619 -31.97 0.79 7.89
N TYR A 620 -32.87 1.33 7.07
CA TYR A 620 -34.29 0.98 7.10
C TYR A 620 -34.80 0.60 5.73
N LEU A 621 -35.61 -0.46 5.69
CA LEU A 621 -36.53 -0.73 4.60
C LEU A 621 -37.65 0.31 4.65
N LYS A 622 -37.94 0.94 3.51
CA LYS A 622 -39.05 1.88 3.35
C LYS A 622 -39.98 1.41 2.23
N VAL A 623 -41.24 1.18 2.59
CA VAL A 623 -42.27 0.60 1.72
C VAL A 623 -43.31 1.66 1.39
N PHE A 624 -43.59 1.82 0.10
CA PHE A 624 -44.63 2.71 -0.42
C PHE A 624 -45.72 1.86 -1.04
N ALA A 625 -46.95 1.97 -0.54
CA ALA A 625 -48.08 1.19 -1.03
C ALA A 625 -49.42 1.89 -0.76
N SER A 626 -50.47 1.48 -1.45
CA SER A 626 -51.83 1.93 -1.15
C SER A 626 -52.20 1.60 0.30
N GLY A 627 -52.62 2.60 1.09
CA GLY A 627 -52.99 2.42 2.49
C GLY A 627 -51.86 2.63 3.50
N LEU A 628 -50.63 2.89 3.04
CA LEU A 628 -49.54 3.41 3.87
C LEU A 628 -49.48 4.94 3.78
N PRO A 629 -48.79 5.63 4.72
CA PRO A 629 -48.58 7.07 4.64
C PRO A 629 -47.93 7.48 3.31
N PRO A 630 -48.17 8.70 2.79
CA PRO A 630 -47.51 9.19 1.57
C PRO A 630 -45.97 9.18 1.66
N ALA A 631 -45.45 9.37 2.87
CA ALA A 631 -44.02 9.28 3.17
C ALA A 631 -43.50 7.82 3.19
N GLY A 632 -44.34 6.81 2.98
CA GLY A 632 -44.01 5.39 3.15
C GLY A 632 -44.01 4.95 4.62
N ALA A 633 -43.88 3.64 4.83
CA ALA A 633 -43.70 3.06 6.16
C ALA A 633 -42.35 2.35 6.27
N MET A 634 -41.68 2.49 7.41
CA MET A 634 -40.33 1.96 7.60
C MET A 634 -40.30 0.73 8.51
N GLN A 635 -39.26 -0.07 8.31
CA GLN A 635 -38.87 -1.17 9.16
C GLN A 635 -37.34 -1.23 9.25
N PRO A 636 -36.75 -1.26 10.45
CA PRO A 636 -35.30 -1.39 10.61
C PRO A 636 -34.78 -2.67 9.95
N LEU A 637 -33.59 -2.59 9.36
CA LEU A 637 -32.87 -3.72 8.80
C LEU A 637 -31.95 -4.33 9.88
N ARG A 638 -32.52 -5.13 10.78
CA ARG A 638 -31.81 -5.80 11.88
C ARG A 638 -32.34 -7.20 12.14
#